data_AF-A0A9E1A9E8-F1
#
_entry.id   AF-A0A9E1A9E8-F1
#
_cell.length_a   1.000
_cell.length_b   1.000
_cell.length_c   1.000
_cell.angle_alpha   90.00
_cell.angle_beta   90.00
_cell.angle_gamma   90.00
#
_symmetry.space_group_name_H-M   'P 1'
#
loop_
_entity.id
_entity.type
_entity.pdbx_description
1 polymer ?
#
loop_
_entity_poly.entity_id
_entity_poly.type
_entity_poly.pdbx_seq_one_letter_code
_entity_poly.pdbx_strand_id
1 'polypeptide(L)'
;MNSIYQDIVELFEAAGVENFEKLPDTDAEKAQFAKLFKQFNDFLEAAKIQGFDWNKKVYTFKHEDGTKRTVRPTLDKNTYLILALRYKELFNSPGGGVRVGDVPYDIDTHLTEINTGAIDVNYMNSRFDKWLKSLHSDEATEDVKKKLLADLHKTFATLTQEEQKYANIFLHDVERGDVTVLDSKKTLRDYIAEYQENAKNDRIRKFATAVGVDEAMLRTFLNLHVTEDNINEFGRFDELKTSVDRNIAKVYFERIENTTIPPHKIQMKIDNILRRFIFMGGFDIE
;
A
#
# COMPACT_ATOMS: atom_id res chain seq x y z
N MET A 1 6.11 15.48 -21.90
CA MET A 1 5.04 15.36 -20.88
C MET A 1 3.80 14.66 -21.42
N ASN A 2 2.90 15.31 -22.19
CA ASN A 2 1.65 14.65 -22.63
C ASN A 2 1.85 13.32 -23.37
N SER A 3 2.84 13.23 -24.27
CA SER A 3 3.16 11.96 -24.97
C SER A 3 3.55 10.86 -23.98
N ILE A 4 4.46 11.14 -23.04
CA ILE A 4 4.91 10.16 -22.04
C ILE A 4 3.74 9.73 -21.13
N TYR A 5 2.87 10.67 -20.77
CA TYR A 5 1.66 10.31 -20.02
C TYR A 5 0.75 9.38 -20.82
N GLN A 6 0.58 9.61 -22.12
CA GLN A 6 -0.19 8.71 -22.99
C GLN A 6 0.46 7.31 -23.05
N ASP A 7 1.79 7.23 -23.15
CA ASP A 7 2.51 5.95 -23.11
C ASP A 7 2.29 5.21 -21.77
N ILE A 8 2.20 5.94 -20.64
CA ILE A 8 1.86 5.37 -19.33
C ILE A 8 0.41 4.86 -19.31
N VAL A 9 -0.54 5.61 -19.87
CA VAL A 9 -1.94 5.18 -19.96
C VAL A 9 -2.04 3.87 -20.75
N GLU A 10 -1.45 3.83 -21.94
CA GLU A 10 -1.47 2.65 -22.81
C GLU A 10 -0.80 1.43 -22.16
N LEU A 11 0.28 1.63 -21.40
CA LEU A 11 0.92 0.57 -20.63
C LEU A 11 -0.02 -0.06 -19.59
N PHE A 12 -0.76 0.75 -18.84
CA PHE A 12 -1.68 0.25 -17.81
C PHE A 12 -2.94 -0.37 -18.42
N GLU A 13 -3.48 0.22 -19.48
CA GLU A 13 -4.61 -0.35 -20.23
C GLU A 13 -4.25 -1.71 -20.85
N ALA A 14 -3.06 -1.85 -21.41
CA ALA A 14 -2.57 -3.12 -21.95
C ALA A 14 -2.39 -4.20 -20.86
N ALA A 15 -2.04 -3.79 -19.65
CA ALA A 15 -1.94 -4.66 -18.48
C ALA A 15 -3.31 -4.96 -17.82
N GLY A 16 -4.42 -4.42 -18.36
CA GLY A 16 -5.77 -4.59 -17.81
C GLY A 16 -5.98 -3.88 -16.47
N VAL A 17 -5.18 -2.85 -16.17
CA VAL A 17 -5.31 -2.07 -14.94
C VAL A 17 -6.06 -0.77 -15.22
N GLU A 18 -7.25 -0.64 -14.64
CA GLU A 18 -8.05 0.58 -14.76
C GLU A 18 -7.62 1.63 -13.73
N ASN A 19 -7.72 2.91 -14.11
CA ASN A 19 -7.52 4.07 -13.21
C ASN A 19 -6.20 4.11 -12.45
N PHE A 20 -5.19 3.32 -12.85
CA PHE A 20 -3.94 3.13 -12.11
C PHE A 20 -4.18 2.61 -10.68
N GLU A 21 -5.19 1.75 -10.49
CA GLU A 21 -5.55 1.25 -9.16
C GLU A 21 -4.46 0.40 -8.51
N LYS A 22 -3.67 -0.32 -9.32
CA LYS A 22 -2.53 -1.14 -8.87
C LYS A 22 -1.36 -1.03 -9.85
N LEU A 23 -0.21 -1.57 -9.49
CA LEU A 23 0.87 -1.77 -10.46
C LEU A 23 0.51 -2.88 -11.46
N PRO A 24 1.04 -2.85 -12.70
CA PRO A 24 0.99 -3.99 -13.59
C PRO A 24 1.59 -5.24 -12.94
N ASP A 25 1.09 -6.42 -13.30
CA ASP A 25 1.47 -7.66 -12.63
C ASP A 25 2.89 -8.12 -13.04
N THR A 26 3.31 -7.87 -14.28
CA THR A 26 4.60 -8.34 -14.79
C THR A 26 5.75 -7.38 -14.46
N ASP A 27 6.93 -7.94 -14.20
CA ASP A 27 8.12 -7.13 -13.88
C ASP A 27 8.59 -6.29 -15.07
N ALA A 28 8.34 -6.74 -16.31
CA ALA A 28 8.64 -5.99 -17.52
C ALA A 28 7.74 -4.76 -17.68
N GLU A 29 6.46 -4.84 -17.33
CA GLU A 29 5.56 -3.68 -17.36
C GLU A 29 5.89 -2.71 -16.22
N LYS A 30 6.20 -3.22 -15.02
CA LYS A 30 6.72 -2.40 -13.91
C LYS A 30 8.00 -1.65 -14.31
N ALA A 31 8.89 -2.31 -15.07
CA ALA A 31 10.08 -1.69 -15.68
C ALA A 31 9.75 -0.45 -16.48
N GLN A 32 8.82 -0.66 -17.40
CA GLN A 32 8.48 0.30 -18.41
C GLN A 32 7.78 1.48 -17.74
N PHE A 33 6.92 1.22 -16.75
CA PHE A 33 6.32 2.26 -15.93
C PHE A 33 7.38 3.07 -15.19
N ALA A 34 8.33 2.43 -14.49
CA ALA A 34 9.38 3.12 -13.75
C ALA A 34 10.19 4.07 -14.66
N LYS A 35 10.57 3.57 -15.84
CA LYS A 35 11.29 4.35 -16.86
C LYS A 35 10.48 5.53 -17.37
N LEU A 36 9.22 5.31 -17.77
CA LEU A 36 8.35 6.35 -18.30
C LEU A 36 8.05 7.42 -17.24
N PHE A 37 7.80 7.02 -15.98
CA PHE A 37 7.52 7.96 -14.90
C PHE A 37 8.72 8.82 -14.55
N LYS A 38 9.93 8.26 -14.53
CA LYS A 38 11.18 9.02 -14.37
C LYS A 38 11.36 10.04 -15.49
N GLN A 39 11.23 9.61 -16.74
CA GLN A 39 11.31 10.51 -17.90
C GLN A 39 10.24 11.61 -17.84
N PHE A 40 9.02 11.28 -17.43
CA PHE A 40 7.96 12.27 -17.24
C PHE A 40 8.40 13.34 -16.23
N ASN A 41 9.00 12.93 -15.11
CA ASN A 41 9.42 13.85 -14.06
C ASN A 41 10.60 14.74 -14.50
N ASP A 42 11.56 14.22 -15.28
CA ASP A 42 12.64 15.04 -15.84
C ASP A 42 12.08 16.24 -16.64
N PHE A 43 11.07 15.98 -17.48
CA PHE A 43 10.37 17.04 -18.21
C PHE A 43 9.50 17.92 -17.31
N LEU A 44 8.87 17.35 -16.27
CA LEU A 44 8.05 18.11 -15.33
C LEU A 44 8.91 19.13 -14.56
N GLU A 45 10.10 18.74 -14.08
CA GLU A 45 11.00 19.65 -13.37
C GLU A 45 11.49 20.77 -14.29
N ALA A 46 11.88 20.45 -15.53
CA ALA A 46 12.23 21.46 -16.53
C ALA A 46 11.04 22.40 -16.82
N ALA A 47 9.81 21.87 -16.89
CA ALA A 47 8.61 22.67 -17.10
C ALA A 47 8.29 23.57 -15.90
N LYS A 48 8.47 23.09 -14.66
CA LYS A 48 8.30 23.89 -13.43
C LYS A 48 9.25 25.09 -13.42
N ILE A 49 10.52 24.90 -13.78
CA ILE A 49 11.50 26.00 -13.93
C ILE A 49 11.00 27.03 -14.96
N GLN A 50 10.33 26.58 -16.02
CA GLN A 50 9.73 27.42 -17.06
C GLN A 50 8.34 27.99 -16.68
N GLY A 51 7.89 27.85 -15.43
CA GLY A 51 6.63 28.40 -14.93
C GLY A 51 5.41 27.50 -15.14
N PHE A 52 5.59 26.18 -15.20
CA PHE A 52 4.49 25.23 -15.13
C PHE A 52 3.81 25.28 -13.74
N ASP A 53 2.48 25.20 -13.76
CA ASP A 53 1.59 25.25 -12.59
C ASP A 53 0.39 24.36 -12.91
N TRP A 54 0.13 23.39 -12.03
CA TRP A 54 -0.99 22.47 -12.14
C TRP A 54 -2.36 23.16 -12.22
N ASN A 55 -2.50 24.39 -11.69
CA ASN A 55 -3.74 25.15 -11.73
C ASN A 55 -3.99 25.80 -13.10
N LYS A 56 -2.97 25.88 -13.97
CA LYS A 56 -3.06 26.51 -15.28
C LYS A 56 -3.37 25.48 -16.37
N LYS A 57 -4.57 25.58 -16.93
CA LYS A 57 -5.11 24.61 -17.90
C LYS A 57 -4.59 24.78 -19.34
N VAL A 58 -4.03 25.93 -19.66
CA VAL A 58 -3.64 26.29 -21.03
C VAL A 58 -2.36 27.11 -21.03
N TYR A 59 -1.41 26.72 -21.87
CA TYR A 59 -0.16 27.43 -22.12
C TYR A 59 -0.10 27.85 -23.57
N THR A 60 0.26 29.11 -23.83
CA THR A 60 0.41 29.63 -25.19
C THR A 60 1.83 30.16 -25.35
N PHE A 61 2.54 29.62 -26.32
CA PHE A 61 3.91 29.97 -26.67
C PHE A 61 3.89 30.71 -28.00
N LYS A 62 4.69 31.78 -28.12
CA LYS A 62 4.91 32.48 -29.38
C LYS A 62 6.29 32.07 -29.90
N HIS A 63 6.35 31.61 -31.14
CA HIS A 63 7.59 31.32 -31.84
C HIS A 63 8.13 32.56 -32.54
N GLU A 64 9.42 32.55 -32.88
CA GLU A 64 10.11 33.67 -33.52
C GLU A 64 9.52 34.03 -34.90
N ASP A 65 8.91 33.05 -35.58
CA ASP A 65 8.18 33.21 -36.84
C ASP A 65 6.78 33.86 -36.68
N GLY A 66 6.40 34.23 -35.45
CA GLY A 66 5.10 34.82 -35.14
C GLY A 66 3.97 33.80 -34.94
N THR A 67 4.22 32.50 -35.15
CA THR A 67 3.23 31.45 -34.91
C THR A 67 2.99 31.27 -33.41
N LYS A 68 1.75 30.92 -33.05
CA LYS A 68 1.37 30.64 -31.67
C LYS A 68 1.06 29.16 -31.52
N ARG A 69 1.68 28.53 -30.54
CA ARG A 69 1.37 27.15 -30.15
C ARG A 69 0.67 27.14 -28.81
N THR A 70 -0.51 26.54 -28.76
CA THR A 70 -1.26 26.34 -27.52
C THR A 70 -1.17 24.88 -27.10
N VAL A 71 -0.83 24.65 -25.83
CA VAL A 71 -0.72 23.33 -25.22
C VAL A 71 -1.64 23.25 -24.01
N ARG A 72 -2.36 22.14 -23.89
CA ARG A 72 -3.18 21.80 -22.72
C ARG A 72 -2.56 20.58 -22.04
N PRO A 73 -2.14 20.66 -20.77
CA PRO A 73 -1.72 19.48 -20.03
C PRO A 73 -2.87 18.46 -19.97
N THR A 74 -2.59 17.21 -20.32
CA THR A 74 -3.58 16.13 -20.26
C THR A 74 -3.60 15.41 -18.91
N LEU A 75 -2.46 15.44 -18.21
CA LEU A 75 -2.32 14.96 -16.84
C LEU A 75 -2.63 16.09 -15.86
N ASP A 76 -3.49 15.82 -14.87
CA ASP A 76 -3.72 16.71 -13.74
C ASP A 76 -2.90 16.30 -12.50
N LYS A 77 -2.90 17.18 -11.48
CA LYS A 77 -2.14 16.96 -10.24
C LYS A 77 -2.57 15.69 -9.51
N ASN A 78 -3.87 15.38 -9.51
CA ASN A 78 -4.40 14.22 -8.80
C ASN A 78 -3.89 12.93 -9.45
N THR A 79 -4.06 12.79 -10.77
CA THR A 79 -3.54 11.65 -11.51
C THR A 79 -2.02 11.54 -11.39
N TYR A 80 -1.28 12.66 -11.37
CA TYR A 80 0.15 12.64 -11.12
C TYR A 80 0.50 12.04 -9.74
N LEU A 81 -0.23 12.41 -8.69
CA LEU A 81 -0.01 11.86 -7.35
C LEU A 81 -0.38 10.38 -7.25
N ILE A 82 -1.38 9.92 -7.99
CA ILE A 82 -1.68 8.48 -8.12
C ILE A 82 -0.50 7.74 -8.77
N LEU A 83 0.04 8.26 -9.88
CA LEU A 83 1.21 7.65 -10.51
C LEU A 83 2.44 7.69 -9.58
N ALA A 84 2.65 8.77 -8.84
CA ALA A 84 3.70 8.86 -7.83
C ALA A 84 3.53 7.80 -6.73
N LEU A 85 2.28 7.54 -6.30
CA LEU A 85 1.97 6.48 -5.34
C LEU A 85 2.33 5.10 -5.89
N ARG A 86 1.93 4.79 -7.13
CA ARG A 86 2.30 3.52 -7.79
C ARG A 86 3.81 3.39 -7.95
N TYR A 87 4.50 4.48 -8.29
CA TYR A 87 5.95 4.48 -8.39
C TYR A 87 6.61 4.14 -7.05
N LYS A 88 6.12 4.67 -5.92
CA LYS A 88 6.62 4.29 -4.59
C LYS A 88 6.41 2.81 -4.28
N GLU A 89 5.27 2.24 -4.69
CA GLU A 89 4.95 0.84 -4.44
C GLU A 89 5.87 -0.13 -5.18
N LEU A 90 6.54 0.30 -6.26
CA LEU A 90 7.58 -0.50 -6.92
C LEU A 90 8.68 -0.95 -5.95
N PHE A 91 8.90 -0.17 -4.89
CA PHE A 91 9.98 -0.39 -3.91
C PHE A 91 9.47 -0.96 -2.58
N ASN A 92 8.15 -1.04 -2.37
CA ASN A 92 7.52 -1.42 -1.11
C ASN A 92 6.73 -2.74 -1.22
N SER A 93 7.21 -3.73 -1.99
CA SER A 93 6.50 -5.00 -2.15
C SER A 93 6.40 -5.79 -0.83
N PRO A 94 5.18 -6.15 -0.38
CA PRO A 94 4.96 -6.96 0.82
C PRO A 94 5.18 -8.43 0.47
N GLY A 95 6.44 -8.84 0.25
CA GLY A 95 6.73 -10.22 -0.14
C GLY A 95 8.11 -10.42 -0.72
N GLY A 96 9.14 -10.38 0.13
CA GLY A 96 10.49 -10.77 -0.24
C GLY A 96 11.38 -9.57 -0.50
N GLY A 97 12.54 -9.59 0.14
CA GLY A 97 13.52 -8.52 0.09
C GLY A 97 14.11 -8.40 -1.30
N VAL A 98 13.44 -7.66 -2.17
CA VAL A 98 14.13 -6.94 -3.23
C VAL A 98 15.00 -5.93 -2.49
N ARG A 99 16.26 -6.31 -2.26
CA ARG A 99 17.29 -5.36 -1.87
C ARG A 99 17.27 -4.25 -2.91
N VAL A 100 17.58 -3.02 -2.53
CA VAL A 100 17.74 -1.89 -3.47
C VAL A 100 18.67 -2.22 -4.66
N GLY A 101 19.47 -3.30 -4.60
CA GLY A 101 20.27 -3.85 -5.71
C GLY A 101 19.66 -4.98 -6.56
N ASP A 102 18.48 -5.52 -6.24
CA ASP A 102 17.76 -6.54 -7.05
C ASP A 102 16.63 -5.93 -7.90
N VAL A 103 16.34 -4.64 -7.75
CA VAL A 103 15.41 -3.92 -8.64
C VAL A 103 16.13 -3.66 -9.97
N PRO A 104 15.59 -4.03 -11.14
CA PRO A 104 16.25 -3.78 -12.43
C PRO A 104 16.25 -2.30 -12.87
N TYR A 105 15.87 -1.38 -11.99
CA TYR A 105 15.59 0.03 -12.30
C TYR A 105 16.29 0.95 -11.30
N ASP A 106 16.87 2.06 -11.79
CA ASP A 106 17.47 3.08 -10.95
C ASP A 106 16.42 3.73 -10.04
N ILE A 107 16.62 3.65 -8.73
CA ILE A 107 15.77 4.34 -7.76
C ILE A 107 16.09 5.84 -7.80
N ASP A 108 15.07 6.64 -8.09
CA ASP A 108 15.11 8.08 -7.89
C ASP A 108 14.51 8.40 -6.51
N THR A 109 15.38 8.72 -5.55
CA THR A 109 14.99 8.98 -4.16
C THR A 109 14.03 10.15 -4.04
N HIS A 110 14.21 11.19 -4.84
CA HIS A 110 13.32 12.36 -4.84
C HIS A 110 11.90 11.98 -5.26
N LEU A 111 11.75 11.07 -6.22
CA LEU A 111 10.43 10.56 -6.61
C LEU A 111 9.76 9.75 -5.50
N THR A 112 10.53 8.98 -4.74
CA THR A 112 9.99 8.18 -3.63
C THR A 112 9.51 9.04 -2.44
N GLU A 113 10.00 10.28 -2.34
CA GLU A 113 9.65 11.23 -1.28
C GLU A 113 8.40 12.08 -1.57
N ILE A 114 7.89 12.07 -2.81
CA ILE A 114 6.72 12.88 -3.22
C ILE A 114 5.54 12.65 -2.26
N ASN A 115 5.03 13.68 -1.59
CA ASN A 115 3.91 13.48 -0.65
C ASN A 115 2.61 13.10 -1.40
N THR A 116 2.20 11.84 -1.25
CA THR A 116 0.98 11.24 -1.80
C THR A 116 -0.13 11.07 -0.76
N GLY A 117 0.09 11.47 0.50
CA GLY A 117 -0.84 11.22 1.60
C GLY A 117 -2.12 12.04 1.54
N ALA A 118 -2.10 13.20 0.88
CA ALA A 118 -3.20 14.17 0.84
C ALA A 118 -4.08 14.09 -0.42
N ILE A 119 -4.04 12.97 -1.16
CA ILE A 119 -4.83 12.84 -2.37
C ILE A 119 -6.32 12.81 -2.02
N ASP A 120 -7.02 13.87 -2.41
CA ASP A 120 -8.47 14.16 -2.34
C ASP A 120 -9.34 13.28 -1.41
N VAL A 121 -9.00 13.30 -0.11
CA VAL A 121 -9.74 12.59 0.95
C VAL A 121 -11.20 13.01 1.00
N ASN A 122 -11.49 14.29 0.76
CA ASN A 122 -12.83 14.85 0.79
C ASN A 122 -13.70 14.26 -0.33
N TYR A 123 -13.16 14.14 -1.55
CA TYR A 123 -13.90 13.54 -2.65
C TYR A 123 -14.21 12.06 -2.40
N MET A 124 -13.22 11.27 -1.96
CA MET A 124 -13.42 9.87 -1.56
C MET A 124 -14.50 9.75 -0.48
N ASN A 125 -14.39 10.56 0.59
CA ASN A 125 -15.37 10.51 1.67
C ASN A 125 -16.77 10.89 1.18
N SER A 126 -16.89 11.87 0.27
CA SER A 126 -18.19 12.23 -0.30
C SER A 126 -18.82 11.11 -1.13
N ARG A 127 -18.02 10.25 -1.78
CA ARG A 127 -18.49 9.06 -2.51
C ARG A 127 -18.92 7.97 -1.54
N PHE A 128 -18.14 7.77 -0.48
CA PHE A 128 -18.44 6.85 0.59
C PHE A 128 -19.77 7.20 1.29
N ASP A 129 -19.96 8.46 1.68
CA ASP A 129 -21.21 8.95 2.31
C ASP A 129 -22.43 8.73 1.41
N LYS A 130 -22.28 8.95 0.10
CA LYS A 130 -23.36 8.73 -0.88
C LYS A 130 -23.70 7.25 -1.00
N TRP A 131 -22.70 6.39 -1.06
CA TRP A 131 -22.88 4.94 -1.12
C TRP A 131 -23.56 4.42 0.16
N LEU A 132 -23.08 4.80 1.34
CA LEU A 132 -23.70 4.43 2.62
C LEU A 132 -25.18 4.82 2.71
N LYS A 133 -25.51 6.05 2.32
CA LYS A 133 -26.92 6.51 2.30
C LYS A 133 -27.79 5.66 1.38
N SER A 134 -27.24 5.14 0.28
CA SER A 134 -27.98 4.28 -0.64
C SER A 134 -28.25 2.89 -0.07
N LEU A 135 -27.41 2.39 0.85
CA LEU A 135 -27.64 1.09 1.50
C LEU A 135 -28.84 1.14 2.46
N HIS A 136 -29.07 2.29 3.10
CA HIS A 136 -30.16 2.50 4.05
C HIS A 136 -31.45 3.05 3.42
N SER A 137 -31.47 3.26 2.10
CA SER A 137 -32.63 3.79 1.38
C SER A 137 -33.44 2.65 0.77
N ASP A 138 -34.69 2.50 1.23
CA ASP A 138 -35.64 1.52 0.68
C ASP A 138 -36.02 1.80 -0.80
N GLU A 139 -35.74 3.00 -1.30
CA GLU A 139 -36.01 3.43 -2.67
C GLU A 139 -34.83 3.18 -3.63
N ALA A 140 -33.65 2.85 -3.11
CA ALA A 140 -32.46 2.63 -3.93
C ALA A 140 -32.47 1.23 -4.56
N THR A 141 -32.62 1.17 -5.89
CA THR A 141 -32.46 -0.07 -6.65
C THR A 141 -31.04 -0.62 -6.54
N GLU A 142 -30.89 -1.94 -6.66
CA GLU A 142 -29.58 -2.61 -6.64
C GLU A 142 -28.61 -2.08 -7.70
N ASP A 143 -29.11 -1.68 -8.87
CA ASP A 143 -28.29 -1.07 -9.93
C ASP A 143 -27.71 0.29 -9.51
N VAL A 144 -28.46 1.08 -8.74
CA VAL A 144 -27.98 2.37 -8.20
C VAL A 144 -26.90 2.13 -7.15
N LYS A 145 -27.08 1.15 -6.26
CA LYS A 145 -26.08 0.79 -5.23
C LYS A 145 -24.77 0.34 -5.89
N LYS A 146 -24.84 -0.57 -6.88
CA LYS A 146 -23.68 -1.03 -7.65
C LYS A 146 -22.96 0.12 -8.36
N LYS A 147 -23.71 1.05 -8.95
CA LYS A 147 -23.12 2.22 -9.62
C LYS A 147 -22.39 3.15 -8.62
N LEU A 148 -22.97 3.39 -7.45
CA LEU A 148 -22.34 4.20 -6.41
C LEU A 148 -21.10 3.52 -5.83
N LEU A 149 -21.13 2.20 -5.67
CA LEU A 149 -19.97 1.41 -5.28
C LEU A 149 -18.86 1.49 -6.33
N ALA A 150 -19.19 1.33 -7.62
CA ALA A 150 -18.22 1.47 -8.70
C ALA A 150 -17.61 2.89 -8.75
N ASP A 151 -18.41 3.93 -8.51
CA ASP A 151 -17.90 5.30 -8.40
C ASP A 151 -16.99 5.51 -7.17
N LEU A 152 -17.23 4.78 -6.07
CA LEU A 152 -16.34 4.77 -4.90
C LEU A 152 -15.03 4.03 -5.21
N HIS A 153 -15.08 2.86 -5.85
CA HIS A 153 -13.87 2.11 -6.23
C HIS A 153 -12.93 2.91 -7.14
N LYS A 154 -13.44 3.80 -8.00
CA LYS A 154 -12.57 4.71 -8.78
C LYS A 154 -11.66 5.58 -7.92
N THR A 155 -12.04 5.84 -6.67
CA THR A 155 -11.22 6.62 -5.72
C THR A 155 -10.12 5.76 -5.07
N PHE A 156 -10.17 4.44 -5.18
CA PHE A 156 -9.20 3.54 -4.54
C PHE A 156 -7.81 3.65 -5.14
N ALA A 157 -7.68 4.17 -6.37
CA ALA A 157 -6.41 4.53 -6.96
C ALA A 157 -5.61 5.54 -6.11
N THR A 158 -6.24 6.25 -5.16
CA THR A 158 -5.57 7.16 -4.22
C THR A 158 -5.14 6.48 -2.91
N LEU A 159 -5.38 5.17 -2.78
CA LEU A 159 -5.00 4.33 -1.64
C LEU A 159 -3.84 3.41 -2.05
N THR A 160 -2.99 3.08 -1.08
CA THR A 160 -1.99 2.01 -1.24
C THR A 160 -2.66 0.66 -1.49
N GLN A 161 -1.95 -0.30 -2.09
CA GLN A 161 -2.47 -1.66 -2.28
C GLN A 161 -2.95 -2.32 -0.98
N GLU A 162 -2.23 -2.08 0.12
CA GLU A 162 -2.63 -2.60 1.42
C GLU A 162 -3.93 -1.94 1.91
N GLU A 163 -4.05 -0.62 1.82
CA GLU A 163 -5.28 0.09 2.17
C GLU A 163 -6.46 -0.34 1.30
N GLN A 164 -6.26 -0.57 -0.01
CA GLN A 164 -7.31 -1.07 -0.91
C GLN A 164 -7.84 -2.45 -0.49
N LYS A 165 -6.93 -3.35 -0.08
CA LYS A 165 -7.31 -4.67 0.45
C LYS A 165 -8.25 -4.53 1.65
N TYR A 166 -7.91 -3.70 2.62
CA TYR A 166 -8.75 -3.51 3.82
C TYR A 166 -10.00 -2.69 3.52
N ALA A 167 -9.95 -1.76 2.59
CA ALA A 167 -11.12 -1.05 2.10
C ALA A 167 -12.14 -2.02 1.51
N ASN A 168 -11.70 -2.96 0.66
CA ASN A 168 -12.58 -3.98 0.08
C ASN A 168 -13.21 -4.90 1.15
N ILE A 169 -12.43 -5.33 2.14
CA ILE A 169 -12.94 -6.13 3.27
C ILE A 169 -14.02 -5.34 4.02
N PHE A 170 -13.70 -4.11 4.42
CA PHE A 170 -14.63 -3.25 5.14
C PHE A 170 -15.92 -3.00 4.35
N LEU A 171 -15.83 -2.68 3.06
CA LEU A 171 -17.03 -2.45 2.24
C LEU A 171 -17.91 -3.70 2.16
N HIS A 172 -17.32 -4.89 1.98
CA HIS A 172 -18.08 -6.14 1.98
C HIS A 172 -18.74 -6.45 3.32
N ASP A 173 -18.07 -6.18 4.43
CA ASP A 173 -18.64 -6.41 5.76
C ASP A 173 -19.81 -5.44 6.03
N VAL A 174 -19.74 -4.21 5.51
CA VAL A 174 -20.88 -3.27 5.52
C VAL A 174 -22.02 -3.74 4.62
N GLU A 175 -21.74 -4.23 3.41
CA GLU A 175 -22.78 -4.76 2.50
C GLU A 175 -23.52 -5.97 3.09
N ARG A 176 -22.80 -6.82 3.84
CA ARG A 176 -23.38 -7.98 4.54
C ARG A 176 -24.15 -7.61 5.80
N GLY A 177 -23.96 -6.40 6.31
CA GLY A 177 -24.50 -5.96 7.60
C GLY A 177 -23.72 -6.48 8.81
N ASP A 178 -22.50 -7.00 8.61
CA ASP A 178 -21.60 -7.43 9.68
C ASP A 178 -21.04 -6.22 10.46
N VAL A 179 -20.99 -5.06 9.81
CA VAL A 179 -20.59 -3.78 10.42
C VAL A 179 -21.61 -2.69 10.16
N THR A 180 -22.05 -2.04 11.25
CA THR A 180 -22.90 -0.86 11.19
C THR A 180 -22.04 0.40 11.29
N VAL A 181 -22.05 1.23 10.25
CA VAL A 181 -21.39 2.53 10.24
C VAL A 181 -22.25 3.52 11.04
N LEU A 182 -21.97 3.67 12.33
CA LEU A 182 -22.76 4.50 13.25
C LEU A 182 -22.20 5.91 13.44
N ASP A 183 -20.91 6.12 13.18
CA ASP A 183 -20.26 7.41 13.41
C ASP A 183 -20.17 8.24 12.13
N SER A 184 -21.00 9.29 12.07
CA SER A 184 -21.02 10.28 10.97
C SER A 184 -19.78 11.16 10.89
N LYS A 185 -18.86 11.08 11.86
CA LYS A 185 -17.58 11.81 11.86
C LYS A 185 -16.41 10.98 11.35
N LYS A 186 -16.55 9.65 11.31
CA LYS A 186 -15.50 8.76 10.79
C LYS A 186 -15.51 8.73 9.28
N THR A 187 -14.33 8.90 8.70
CA THR A 187 -14.10 8.79 7.26
C THR A 187 -13.86 7.35 6.84
N LEU A 188 -13.96 7.06 5.54
CA LEU A 188 -13.58 5.74 4.99
C LEU A 188 -12.14 5.36 5.41
N ARG A 189 -11.21 6.32 5.43
CA ARG A 189 -9.82 6.06 5.84
C ARG A 189 -9.70 5.69 7.32
N ASP A 190 -10.53 6.24 8.19
CA ASP A 190 -10.55 5.86 9.61
C ASP A 190 -10.97 4.39 9.76
N TYR A 191 -12.00 3.96 9.02
CA TYR A 191 -12.41 2.55 9.00
C TYR A 191 -11.33 1.63 8.42
N ILE A 192 -10.68 2.03 7.32
CA ILE A 192 -9.56 1.28 6.75
C ILE A 192 -8.43 1.12 7.77
N ALA A 193 -8.07 2.19 8.49
CA ALA A 193 -7.04 2.18 9.51
C ALA A 193 -7.40 1.24 10.67
N GLU A 194 -8.66 1.23 11.12
CA GLU A 194 -9.14 0.30 12.15
C GLU A 194 -9.03 -1.16 11.70
N TYR A 195 -9.41 -1.46 10.45
CA TYR A 195 -9.28 -2.81 9.89
C TYR A 195 -7.82 -3.23 9.76
N GLN A 196 -6.93 -2.33 9.34
CA GLN A 196 -5.49 -2.55 9.28
C GLN A 196 -4.91 -2.85 10.66
N GLU A 197 -5.26 -2.05 11.66
CA GLU A 197 -4.80 -2.21 13.04
C GLU A 197 -5.30 -3.53 13.63
N ASN A 198 -6.58 -3.85 13.45
CA ASN A 198 -7.15 -5.11 13.91
C ASN A 198 -6.47 -6.32 13.26
N ALA A 199 -6.27 -6.29 11.94
CA ALA A 199 -5.59 -7.37 11.24
C ALA A 199 -4.12 -7.53 11.70
N LYS A 200 -3.39 -6.43 11.91
CA LYS A 200 -2.04 -6.45 12.47
C LYS A 200 -2.04 -7.06 13.88
N ASN A 201 -2.99 -6.64 14.72
CA ASN A 201 -3.14 -7.15 16.08
C ASN A 201 -3.45 -8.65 16.11
N ASP A 202 -4.31 -9.13 15.21
CA ASP A 202 -4.65 -10.54 15.08
C ASP A 202 -3.47 -11.37 14.57
N ARG A 203 -2.68 -10.85 13.63
CA ARG A 203 -1.43 -11.50 13.18
C ARG A 203 -0.46 -11.71 14.33
N ILE A 204 -0.23 -10.67 15.12
CA ILE A 204 0.66 -10.74 16.30
C ILE A 204 0.13 -11.78 17.30
N ARG A 205 -1.17 -11.77 17.59
CA ARG A 205 -1.80 -12.73 18.51
C ARG A 205 -1.68 -14.18 18.01
N LYS A 206 -2.00 -14.43 16.74
CA LYS A 206 -1.89 -15.77 16.12
C LYS A 206 -0.45 -16.28 16.20
N PHE A 207 0.51 -15.43 15.82
CA PHE A 207 1.93 -15.76 15.91
C PHE A 207 2.37 -16.06 17.35
N ALA A 208 1.99 -15.19 18.29
CA ALA A 208 2.30 -15.36 19.71
C ALA A 208 1.78 -16.68 20.25
N THR A 209 0.52 -17.02 19.91
CA THR A 209 -0.14 -18.26 20.32
C THR A 209 0.52 -19.49 19.72
N ALA A 210 0.86 -19.45 18.42
CA ALA A 210 1.41 -20.61 17.72
C ALA A 210 2.86 -20.90 18.11
N VAL A 211 3.69 -19.86 18.26
CA VAL A 211 5.11 -20.02 18.65
C VAL A 211 5.26 -20.13 20.17
N GLY A 212 4.29 -19.65 20.94
CA GLY A 212 4.33 -19.61 22.41
C GLY A 212 5.17 -18.46 22.96
N VAL A 213 5.31 -17.36 22.22
CA VAL A 213 6.01 -16.15 22.69
C VAL A 213 5.04 -15.24 23.44
N ASP A 214 5.52 -14.53 24.46
CA ASP A 214 4.69 -13.55 25.16
C ASP A 214 4.21 -12.44 24.22
N GLU A 215 2.88 -12.32 24.07
CA GLU A 215 2.25 -11.39 23.12
C GLU A 215 2.55 -9.92 23.48
N ALA A 216 2.55 -9.56 24.76
CA ALA A 216 2.75 -8.18 25.19
C ALA A 216 4.20 -7.74 24.94
N MET A 217 5.17 -8.61 25.22
CA MET A 217 6.57 -8.41 24.89
C MET A 217 6.77 -8.31 23.39
N LEU A 218 6.15 -9.19 22.60
CA LEU A 218 6.25 -9.15 21.14
C LEU A 218 5.68 -7.85 20.57
N ARG A 219 4.52 -7.38 21.06
CA ARG A 219 3.93 -6.09 20.66
C ARG A 219 4.85 -4.93 20.98
N THR A 220 5.39 -4.89 22.19
CA THR A 220 6.33 -3.85 22.62
C THR A 220 7.56 -3.85 21.73
N PHE A 221 8.08 -5.03 21.42
CA PHE A 221 9.27 -5.20 20.59
C PHE A 221 9.06 -4.74 19.14
N LEU A 222 7.92 -5.08 18.52
CA LEU A 222 7.58 -4.63 17.16
C LEU A 222 7.45 -3.11 17.05
N ASN A 223 6.95 -2.45 18.10
CA ASN A 223 6.81 -1.00 18.14
C ASN A 223 8.16 -0.26 18.20
N LEU A 224 9.27 -0.95 18.51
CA LEU A 224 10.61 -0.36 18.52
C LEU A 224 11.20 -0.17 17.12
N HIS A 225 10.60 -0.76 16.07
CA HIS A 225 11.08 -0.66 14.68
C HIS A 225 12.59 -0.96 14.55
N VAL A 226 13.02 -2.06 15.16
CA VAL A 226 14.42 -2.46 15.21
C VAL A 226 14.98 -2.85 13.85
N THR A 227 16.27 -2.63 13.64
CA THR A 227 17.07 -3.04 12.48
C THR A 227 17.98 -4.21 12.85
N GLU A 228 18.64 -4.82 11.86
CA GLU A 228 19.63 -5.88 12.12
C GLU A 228 20.74 -5.43 13.08
N ASP A 229 21.12 -4.15 13.00
CA ASP A 229 22.19 -3.57 13.81
C ASP A 229 21.79 -3.34 15.27
N ASN A 230 20.52 -3.04 15.54
CA ASN A 230 20.06 -2.64 16.88
C ASN A 230 19.07 -3.61 17.55
N ILE A 231 18.70 -4.71 16.89
CA ILE A 231 17.71 -5.67 17.38
C ILE A 231 17.99 -6.17 18.80
N ASN A 232 19.25 -6.39 19.17
CA ASN A 232 19.62 -6.86 20.50
C ASN A 232 20.27 -5.79 21.38
N GLU A 233 20.08 -4.50 21.09
CA GLU A 233 20.50 -3.44 22.00
C GLU A 233 19.86 -3.64 23.37
N PHE A 234 20.69 -3.49 24.42
CA PHE A 234 20.30 -3.71 25.82
C PHE A 234 19.76 -5.13 26.13
N GLY A 235 20.04 -6.13 25.27
CA GLY A 235 19.63 -7.52 25.50
C GLY A 235 18.13 -7.79 25.28
N ARG A 236 17.40 -6.83 24.69
CA ARG A 236 15.93 -6.90 24.54
C ARG A 236 15.47 -8.10 23.70
N PHE A 237 16.23 -8.49 22.69
CA PHE A 237 15.88 -9.63 21.85
C PHE A 237 16.13 -10.97 22.57
N ASP A 238 17.19 -11.03 23.37
CA ASP A 238 17.42 -12.19 24.23
C ASP A 238 16.30 -12.34 25.27
N GLU A 239 15.82 -11.24 25.84
CA GLU A 239 14.67 -11.21 26.76
C GLU A 239 13.38 -11.74 26.08
N LEU A 240 13.10 -11.29 24.85
CA LEU A 240 11.97 -11.81 24.06
C LEU A 240 12.11 -13.30 23.76
N LYS A 241 13.32 -13.79 23.44
CA LYS A 241 13.55 -15.22 23.21
C LYS A 241 13.33 -16.05 24.47
N THR A 242 13.65 -15.52 25.64
CA THR A 242 13.42 -16.23 26.91
C THR A 242 11.95 -16.33 27.29
N SER A 243 11.07 -15.48 26.76
CA SER A 243 9.62 -15.58 27.01
C SER A 243 8.92 -16.69 26.20
N VAL A 244 9.64 -17.35 25.28
CA VAL A 244 9.08 -18.39 24.42
C VAL A 244 8.92 -19.73 25.16
N ASP A 245 7.71 -20.26 25.17
CA ASP A 245 7.45 -21.65 25.58
C ASP A 245 8.02 -22.62 24.53
N ARG A 246 9.11 -23.28 24.91
CA ARG A 246 9.83 -24.23 24.05
C ARG A 246 8.99 -25.44 23.65
N ASN A 247 8.03 -25.86 24.46
CA ASN A 247 7.17 -26.99 24.14
C ASN A 247 6.15 -26.62 23.06
N ILE A 248 5.55 -25.43 23.18
CA ILE A 248 4.62 -24.89 22.17
C ILE A 248 5.37 -24.67 20.84
N ALA A 249 6.53 -24.00 20.90
CA ALA A 249 7.37 -23.78 19.73
C ALA A 249 7.77 -25.11 19.05
N LYS A 250 8.10 -26.14 19.83
CA LYS A 250 8.41 -27.48 19.31
C LYS A 250 7.25 -28.05 18.51
N VAL A 251 6.06 -28.09 19.10
CA VAL A 251 4.85 -28.62 18.46
C VAL A 251 4.55 -27.88 17.15
N TYR A 252 4.69 -26.55 17.16
CA TYR A 252 4.52 -25.73 15.97
C TYR A 252 5.50 -26.08 14.85
N PHE A 253 6.80 -26.13 15.13
CA PHE A 253 7.79 -26.46 14.10
C PHE A 253 7.68 -27.90 13.62
N GLU A 254 7.39 -28.87 14.49
CA GLU A 254 7.19 -30.26 14.10
C GLU A 254 5.96 -30.44 13.21
N ARG A 255 4.90 -29.65 13.46
CA ARG A 255 3.70 -29.60 12.61
C ARG A 255 4.01 -29.07 11.21
N ILE A 256 4.75 -27.96 11.13
CA ILE A 256 5.07 -27.31 9.85
C ILE A 256 6.05 -28.14 9.03
N GLU A 257 7.06 -28.72 9.67
CA GLU A 257 8.12 -29.47 8.97
C GLU A 257 7.75 -30.95 8.78
N ASN A 258 6.61 -31.39 9.35
CA ASN A 258 6.13 -32.77 9.36
C ASN A 258 7.23 -33.78 9.77
N THR A 259 8.09 -33.37 10.71
CA THR A 259 9.22 -34.15 11.23
C THR A 259 9.46 -33.81 12.69
N THR A 260 10.00 -34.76 13.44
CA THR A 260 10.43 -34.52 14.82
C THR A 260 11.69 -33.65 14.85
N ILE A 261 11.75 -32.69 15.76
CA ILE A 261 12.86 -31.74 15.86
C ILE A 261 13.67 -32.00 17.13
N PRO A 262 14.99 -32.22 17.03
CA PRO A 262 15.84 -32.39 18.19
C PRO A 262 15.81 -31.16 19.11
N PRO A 263 15.78 -31.34 20.46
CA PRO A 263 15.67 -30.23 21.41
C PRO A 263 16.71 -29.11 21.22
N HIS A 264 17.95 -29.46 20.84
CA HIS A 264 19.03 -28.51 20.62
C HIS A 264 18.85 -27.62 19.39
N LYS A 265 18.01 -28.01 18.41
CA LYS A 265 17.73 -27.20 17.21
C LYS A 265 16.57 -26.22 17.40
N ILE A 266 15.74 -26.42 18.42
CA ILE A 266 14.54 -25.60 18.65
C ILE A 266 14.93 -24.14 18.92
N GLN A 267 15.96 -23.89 19.73
CA GLN A 267 16.41 -22.53 20.04
C GLN A 267 16.84 -21.75 18.79
N MET A 268 17.54 -22.40 17.86
CA MET A 268 17.94 -21.79 16.60
C MET A 268 16.72 -21.46 15.71
N LYS A 269 15.72 -22.34 15.69
CA LYS A 269 14.47 -22.09 14.94
C LYS A 269 13.64 -20.96 15.55
N ILE A 270 13.57 -20.87 16.87
CA ILE A 270 12.94 -19.76 17.59
C ILE A 270 13.62 -18.43 17.22
N ASP A 271 14.95 -18.37 17.28
CA ASP A 271 15.71 -17.17 16.91
C ASP A 271 15.40 -16.73 15.47
N ASN A 272 15.47 -17.68 14.52
CA ASN A 272 15.21 -17.41 13.10
C ASN A 272 13.77 -16.95 12.83
N ILE A 273 12.76 -17.62 13.40
CA ILE A 273 11.35 -17.27 13.13
C ILE A 273 11.00 -15.91 13.73
N LEU A 274 11.51 -15.60 14.93
CA LEU A 274 11.28 -14.31 15.58
C LEU A 274 11.94 -13.17 14.79
N ARG A 275 13.21 -13.32 14.39
CA ARG A 275 13.88 -12.33 13.53
C ARG A 275 13.12 -12.11 12.24
N ARG A 276 12.73 -13.20 11.57
CA ARG A 276 11.96 -13.12 10.33
C ARG A 276 10.64 -12.39 10.54
N PHE A 277 9.91 -12.70 11.62
CA PHE A 277 8.62 -12.07 11.91
C PHE A 277 8.78 -10.57 12.19
N ILE A 278 9.78 -10.19 12.97
CA ILE A 278 10.08 -8.80 13.33
C ILE A 278 10.49 -7.99 12.10
N PHE A 279 11.44 -8.48 11.30
CA PHE A 279 11.93 -7.74 10.12
C PHE A 279 10.92 -7.68 8.98
N MET A 280 10.01 -8.64 8.88
CA MET A 280 8.92 -8.60 7.90
C MET A 280 7.71 -7.79 8.39
N GLY A 281 7.76 -7.18 9.58
CA GLY A 281 6.64 -6.40 10.12
C GLY A 281 5.41 -7.24 10.50
N GLY A 282 5.60 -8.55 10.69
CA GLY A 282 4.56 -9.54 10.93
C GLY A 282 4.04 -10.18 9.63
N PHE A 283 4.11 -11.51 9.54
CA PHE A 283 3.55 -12.29 8.44
C PHE A 283 2.49 -13.28 8.95
N ASP A 284 1.57 -13.67 8.08
CA ASP A 284 0.56 -14.68 8.40
C ASP A 284 1.23 -16.07 8.52
N ILE A 285 0.98 -16.77 9.62
CA ILE A 285 1.44 -18.14 9.85
C ILE A 285 0.35 -19.15 9.50
N GLU A 286 0.77 -20.33 9.00
CA GLU A 286 -0.08 -21.49 8.68
C GLU A 286 -0.41 -22.33 9.92
#